data_AF-A0A7W7U4N3-F1
#
_entry.id   AF-A0A7W7U4N3-F1
#
_cell.length_a   1.000
_cell.length_b   1.000
_cell.length_c   1.000
_cell.angle_alpha   90.00
_cell.angle_beta   90.00
_cell.angle_gamma   90.00
#
_symmetry.space_group_name_H-M   'P 1'
#
loop_
_entity.id
_entity.type
_entity.pdbx_description
1 polymer ?
#
loop_
_entity_poly.entity_id
_entity_poly.type
_entity_poly.pdbx_seq_one_letter_code
_entity_poly.pdbx_strand_id
1 'polypeptide(L)' 'MAGSFSPLFDPDRDGLGYIPPLDQAIERARETLAEKGSANLHDGDEMIRAAYGLAHVLASLLDALDADRAR' A
#
# COMPACT_ATOMS: atom_id res chain seq x y z
N MET A 1 11.27 -31.93 8.97
CA MET A 1 10.05 -31.42 9.62
C MET A 1 9.60 -30.19 8.86
N ALA A 2 8.48 -30.26 8.16
CA ALA A 2 7.87 -29.07 7.57
C ALA A 2 7.27 -28.28 8.75
N GLY A 3 7.85 -27.13 9.07
CA GLY A 3 7.25 -26.21 10.04
C GLY A 3 5.86 -25.85 9.53
N SER A 4 4.84 -25.93 10.39
CA SER A 4 3.49 -25.51 10.07
C SER A 4 3.55 -24.07 9.58
N PHE A 5 3.34 -23.85 8.28
CA PHE A 5 3.17 -22.51 7.75
C PHE A 5 1.83 -21.98 8.26
N SER A 6 1.88 -21.20 9.33
CA SER A 6 0.78 -20.34 9.73
C SER A 6 1.02 -19.00 9.07
N PRO A 7 0.24 -18.64 8.03
CA PRO A 7 0.37 -17.33 7.42
C PRO A 7 0.11 -16.25 8.48
N LEU A 8 0.88 -15.16 8.40
CA LEU A 8 0.73 -14.02 9.32
C LEU A 8 -0.60 -13.29 9.09
N PHE A 9 -1.18 -13.42 7.90
CA PHE A 9 -2.43 -12.80 7.49
C PHE A 9 -3.52 -13.86 7.30
N ASP A 10 -4.63 -13.70 8.00
CA ASP A 10 -5.84 -14.49 7.88
C ASP A 10 -6.98 -13.61 7.33
N PRO A 11 -7.35 -13.74 6.05
CA PRO A 11 -8.36 -12.89 5.43
C PRO A 11 -9.76 -13.04 6.07
N ASP A 12 -10.05 -14.17 6.72
CA ASP A 12 -11.33 -14.43 7.37
C ASP A 12 -11.38 -13.80 8.78
N ARG A 13 -10.22 -13.55 9.41
CA ARG A 13 -10.12 -13.03 10.79
C ARG A 13 -9.62 -11.59 10.88
N ASP A 14 -8.68 -11.21 10.05
CA ASP A 14 -7.99 -9.92 10.14
C ASP A 14 -8.79 -8.79 9.46
N GLY A 15 -9.82 -9.16 8.69
CA GLY A 15 -10.63 -8.23 7.91
C GLY A 15 -9.81 -7.51 6.84
N LEU A 16 -10.50 -6.80 5.95
CA LEU A 16 -9.83 -5.74 5.20
C LEU A 16 -9.48 -4.68 6.24
N GLY A 17 -8.18 -4.40 6.42
CA GLY A 17 -7.74 -3.32 7.29
C GLY A 17 -8.43 -2.00 6.92
N TYR A 18 -8.26 -0.97 7.74
CA TYR A 18 -8.88 0.33 7.48
C TYR A 18 -8.69 0.78 6.02
N ILE A 19 -9.78 0.88 5.27
CA ILE A 19 -9.79 1.41 3.90
C ILE A 19 -10.11 2.91 4.00
N PRO A 20 -9.18 3.80 3.60
CA PRO A 20 -9.46 5.23 3.61
C PRO A 20 -10.52 5.59 2.56
N PRO A 21 -11.31 6.66 2.77
CA PRO A 21 -12.15 7.21 1.71
C PRO A 21 -11.33 7.54 0.45
N LEU A 22 -11.96 7.41 -0.73
CA LEU A 22 -11.28 7.60 -2.02
C LEU A 22 -10.52 8.92 -2.12
N ASP A 23 -11.12 10.03 -1.67
CA ASP A 23 -10.46 11.35 -1.70
C ASP A 23 -9.17 11.36 -0.87
N GLN A 24 -9.18 10.77 0.32
CA GLN A 24 -7.98 10.67 1.17
C GLN A 24 -6.91 9.75 0.55
N ALA A 25 -7.33 8.65 -0.08
CA ALA A 25 -6.41 7.76 -0.79
C ALA A 25 -5.73 8.49 -1.97
N ILE A 26 -6.48 9.32 -2.71
CA ILE A 26 -5.96 10.15 -3.80
C ILE A 26 -4.97 11.19 -3.28
N GLU A 27 -5.31 11.90 -2.21
CA GLU A 27 -4.41 12.87 -1.56
C GLU A 27 -3.10 12.20 -1.14
N ARG A 28 -3.20 11.06 -0.45
CA ARG A 28 -2.04 10.29 0.00
C ARG A 28 -1.16 9.80 -1.15
N ALA A 29 -1.77 9.35 -2.25
CA ALA A 29 -1.05 8.95 -3.45
C ALA A 29 -0.28 10.11 -4.08
N ARG A 30 -0.87 11.30 -4.13
CA ARG A 30 -0.21 12.51 -4.65
C ARG A 30 0.97 12.93 -3.77
N GLU A 31 0.79 12.96 -2.46
CA GLU A 31 1.86 13.26 -1.50
C GLU A 31 3.03 12.28 -1.64
N THR A 32 2.73 10.98 -1.67
CA THR A 32 3.75 9.93 -1.78
C THR A 32 4.49 10.03 -3.11
N LEU A 33 3.78 10.33 -4.21
CA LEU A 33 4.41 10.53 -5.51
C LEU A 33 5.34 11.75 -5.50
N ALA A 34 4.95 12.85 -4.85
CA ALA A 34 5.79 14.02 -4.71
C ALA A 34 7.03 13.74 -3.85
N GLU A 35 6.87 13.02 -2.73
CA GLU A 35 7.96 12.66 -1.82
C GLU A 35 8.95 11.69 -2.47
N LYS A 36 8.46 10.66 -3.17
CA LYS A 36 9.31 9.61 -3.75
C LYS A 36 9.80 9.92 -5.15
N GLY A 37 9.21 10.90 -5.83
CA GLY A 37 9.64 11.34 -7.17
C GLY A 37 11.05 11.93 -7.21
N SER A 38 11.57 12.38 -6.07
CA SER A 38 12.94 12.89 -5.93
C SER A 38 13.94 11.88 -5.37
N ALA A 39 13.55 10.61 -5.22
CA ALA A 39 14.41 9.60 -4.61
C ALA A 39 15.67 9.31 -5.45
N ASN A 40 16.82 9.19 -4.80
CA ASN A 40 18.06 8.76 -5.43
C ASN A 40 18.02 7.25 -5.74
N LEU A 41 17.82 6.92 -7.01
CA LEU A 41 17.75 5.52 -7.46
C LEU A 41 19.09 4.77 -7.40
N HIS A 42 20.20 5.46 -7.14
CA HIS A 42 21.52 4.85 -6.98
C HIS A 42 21.83 4.46 -5.54
N ASP A 43 21.05 4.96 -4.57
CA ASP A 43 21.05 4.47 -3.21
C ASP A 43 20.03 3.32 -3.10
N GLY A 44 20.51 2.12 -2.78
CA GLY A 44 19.66 0.93 -2.72
C GLY A 44 18.56 1.02 -1.68
N ASP A 45 18.83 1.64 -0.52
CA ASP A 45 17.83 1.79 0.55
C ASP A 45 16.79 2.84 0.15
N GLU A 46 17.22 3.93 -0.46
CA GLU A 46 16.32 4.99 -0.94
C GLU A 46 15.42 4.48 -2.08
N MET A 47 15.99 3.72 -3.02
CA MET A 47 15.24 3.05 -4.07
C MET A 47 14.18 2.08 -3.51
N ILE A 48 14.56 1.22 -2.55
CA ILE A 48 13.63 0.26 -1.95
C ILE A 48 12.51 0.98 -1.20
N ARG A 49 12.82 2.03 -0.44
CA ARG A 49 11.80 2.82 0.28
C ARG A 49 10.86 3.54 -0.68
N ALA A 50 11.37 4.07 -1.79
CA ALA A 50 10.55 4.67 -2.83
C ALA A 50 9.63 3.64 -3.49
N ALA A 51 10.18 2.50 -3.92
CA ALA A 51 9.41 1.43 -4.55
C ALA A 51 8.32 0.88 -3.62
N TYR A 52 8.66 0.58 -2.36
CA TYR A 52 7.71 0.09 -1.38
C TYR A 52 6.61 1.12 -1.08
N GLY A 53 6.98 2.38 -0.83
CA GLY A 53 6.02 3.45 -0.54
C GLY A 53 5.02 3.66 -1.68
N LEU A 54 5.51 3.66 -2.94
CA LEU A 54 4.67 3.77 -4.13
C LEU A 54 3.77 2.54 -4.31
N ALA A 55 4.30 1.33 -4.13
CA ALA A 55 3.50 0.10 -4.23
C ALA A 55 2.38 0.06 -3.17
N HIS A 56 2.70 0.45 -1.94
CA HIS A 56 1.74 0.48 -0.84
C HIS A 56 0.58 1.46 -1.10
N VAL A 57 0.89 2.69 -1.55
CA VAL A 57 -0.16 3.69 -1.78
C VAL A 57 -1.03 3.37 -3.00
N LEU A 58 -0.47 2.71 -4.02
CA LEU A 58 -1.24 2.23 -5.17
C LEU A 58 -2.21 1.12 -4.78
N ALA A 59 -1.79 0.16 -3.94
CA ALA A 59 -2.68 -0.88 -3.43
C ALA A 59 -3.84 -0.26 -2.62
N SER A 60 -3.52 0.66 -1.70
CA SER A 60 -4.54 1.38 -0.91
C SER A 60 -5.52 2.18 -1.78
N LEU A 61 -5.04 2.78 -2.89
CA LEU A 61 -5.90 3.49 -3.83
C LEU A 61 -6.85 2.56 -4.59
N LEU A 62 -6.39 1.36 -4.96
CA LEU A 62 -7.23 0.34 -5.60
C LEU A 62 -8.31 -0.15 -4.63
N ASP A 63 -7.95 -0.45 -3.39
CA ASP A 63 -8.90 -0.87 -2.36
C ASP A 63 -9.97 0.21 -2.11
N ALA A 64 -9.56 1.49 -2.04
CA ALA A 64 -10.48 2.61 -1.88
C ALA A 64 -11.40 2.78 -3.09
N LEU A 65 -10.90 2.56 -4.31
CA LEU A 65 -11.69 2.63 -5.54
C LEU A 65 -12.72 1.50 -5.61
N ASP A 66 -12.35 0.29 -5.22
CA ASP A 66 -13.26 -0.85 -5.19
C ASP A 66 -14.33 -0.68 -4.11
N ALA A 67 -13.97 -0.15 -2.93
CA ALA A 67 -14.90 0.17 -1.86
C ALA A 67 -15.89 1.30 -2.25
N ASP A 68 -15.42 2.34 -2.93
CA ASP A 68 -16.27 3.44 -3.41
C ASP A 68 -17.29 2.97 -4.45
N ARG A 69 -16.88 2.07 -5.36
CA ARG A 69 -17.76 1.49 -6.39
C ARG A 69 -18.79 0.50 -5.84
N ALA A 70 -18.54 -0.09 -4.68
CA ALA A 70 -19.45 -1.04 -4.02
C ALA A 70 -20.55 -0.35 -3.19
N ARG A 71 -20.48 0.98 -3.08
CA ARG A 71 -21.42 1.84 -2.33
C ARG A 71 -22.64 2.24 -3.16
#